data_AF-A0A9Q0IZF6-F1
#
_entry.id   AF-A0A9Q0IZF6-F1
#
_cell.length_a   1.000
_cell.length_b   1.000
_cell.length_c   1.000
_cell.angle_alpha   90.00
_cell.angle_beta   90.00
_cell.angle_gamma   90.00
#
_symmetry.space_group_name_H-M   'P 1'
#
loop_
_entity.id
_entity.type
_entity.pdbx_description
1 polymer ?
#
loop_
_entity_poly.entity_id
_entity_poly.type
_entity_poly.pdbx_seq_one_letter_code
_entity_poly.pdbx_strand_id
1 'polypeptide(L)'
;MLKDLFSPRLAQESEESEKMDEDSKIIEELRENNERLKARTIHLEKALKQALASQEEVRMTNSNEIQRSKEVIEDLNQKLTHCMSVIDAKDVELLNLQTALGQYFAEVEAKEHLEQQLALAREESTKLAERLRDAEKGTEESNKEKEEILAKLSHSERMLAEGKMRVNKLEEDNAKLRRAVEQSMTRLNRMSIDSDYLVDRRIVIKLLVTYFQRNHSKEVLDLMVRMLGFSDEDKQRIGVAQQGGKGVVRGVLGLPGRLVGGILGGNSSDAPVNAASDNQSFADMWVDFLLKETEEREKREAAEDGGRPKQDTQQSPNGAGTGLPLSNTQTSTAGSAVGTSRSYLSAYQNYSIQPSQGNLPPFAHSDSEFSTVPLTSLDNTSQVSRLYAKH
;
A
#
# COMPACT_ATOMS: atom_id res chain seq x y z
N MET A 1 -73.96 -136.49 91.18
CA MET A 1 -74.16 -135.12 91.70
C MET A 1 -72.87 -134.37 92.05
N LEU A 2 -71.73 -135.01 92.42
CA LEU A 2 -70.47 -134.27 92.70
C LEU A 2 -69.41 -134.31 91.58
N LYS A 3 -69.53 -135.21 90.58
CA LYS A 3 -68.53 -135.31 89.48
C LYS A 3 -68.82 -134.37 88.30
N ASP A 4 -70.10 -134.10 88.03
CA ASP A 4 -70.54 -133.32 86.86
C ASP A 4 -70.25 -131.81 86.98
N LEU A 5 -69.88 -131.35 88.18
CA LEU A 5 -69.49 -129.97 88.50
C LEU A 5 -67.97 -129.71 88.45
N PHE A 6 -67.13 -130.75 88.40
CA PHE A 6 -65.67 -130.61 88.55
C PHE A 6 -64.91 -130.64 87.21
N SER A 7 -65.37 -131.43 86.24
CA SER A 7 -64.82 -131.41 84.86
C SER A 7 -64.89 -130.05 84.16
N PRO A 8 -66.04 -129.34 84.12
CA PRO A 8 -66.08 -128.01 83.50
C PRO A 8 -65.23 -126.99 84.25
N ARG A 9 -65.06 -127.16 85.57
CA ARG A 9 -64.24 -126.25 86.38
C ARG A 9 -62.73 -126.40 86.10
N LEU A 10 -62.23 -127.62 85.93
CA LEU A 10 -60.84 -127.87 85.52
C LEU A 10 -60.57 -127.44 84.08
N ALA A 11 -61.55 -127.62 83.17
CA ALA A 11 -61.42 -127.10 81.81
C ALA A 11 -61.37 -125.57 81.79
N GLN A 12 -62.26 -124.92 82.57
CA GLN A 12 -62.27 -123.46 82.74
C GLN A 12 -60.98 -122.94 83.39
N GLU A 13 -60.43 -123.62 84.40
CA GLU A 13 -59.16 -123.27 85.04
C GLU A 13 -57.95 -123.45 84.09
N SER A 14 -58.00 -124.44 83.20
CA SER A 14 -57.00 -124.62 82.12
C SER A 14 -57.11 -123.56 81.04
N GLU A 15 -58.33 -123.22 80.60
CA GLU A 15 -58.62 -122.18 79.60
C GLU A 15 -58.28 -120.77 80.14
N GLU A 16 -58.55 -120.53 81.43
CA GLU A 16 -58.14 -119.31 82.14
C GLU A 16 -56.62 -119.23 82.31
N SER A 17 -55.93 -120.35 82.54
CA SER A 17 -54.46 -120.41 82.57
C SER A 17 -53.83 -120.16 81.19
N GLU A 18 -54.34 -120.79 80.13
CA GLU A 18 -53.86 -120.59 78.75
C GLU A 18 -54.10 -119.13 78.31
N LYS A 19 -55.24 -118.55 78.68
CA LYS A 19 -55.52 -117.12 78.49
C LYS A 19 -54.56 -116.22 79.28
N MET A 20 -54.19 -116.56 80.52
CA MET A 20 -53.20 -115.78 81.29
C MET A 20 -51.80 -115.84 80.67
N ASP A 21 -51.42 -116.97 80.07
CA ASP A 21 -50.15 -117.10 79.35
C ASP A 21 -50.17 -116.31 78.02
N GLU A 22 -51.29 -116.32 77.28
CA GLU A 22 -51.49 -115.47 76.11
C GLU A 22 -51.47 -113.97 76.47
N ASP A 23 -52.22 -113.55 77.49
CA ASP A 23 -52.22 -112.16 77.98
C ASP A 23 -50.81 -111.74 78.42
N SER A 24 -50.07 -112.63 79.11
CA SER A 24 -48.68 -112.37 79.54
C SER A 24 -47.73 -112.21 78.34
N LYS A 25 -47.89 -113.03 77.31
CA LYS A 25 -47.13 -112.91 76.05
C LYS A 25 -47.45 -111.59 75.34
N ILE A 26 -48.72 -111.21 75.25
CA ILE A 26 -49.15 -109.93 74.67
C ILE A 26 -48.58 -108.75 75.46
N ILE A 27 -48.57 -108.80 76.80
CA ILE A 27 -47.98 -107.77 77.65
C ILE A 27 -46.47 -107.62 77.38
N GLU A 28 -45.74 -108.73 77.22
CA GLU A 28 -44.30 -108.67 76.97
C GLU A 28 -43.97 -108.20 75.55
N GLU A 29 -44.73 -108.64 74.53
CA GLU A 29 -44.64 -108.09 73.17
C GLU A 29 -44.95 -106.58 73.14
N LEU A 30 -45.93 -106.11 73.92
CA LEU A 30 -46.25 -104.69 74.07
C LEU A 30 -45.13 -103.91 74.77
N ARG A 31 -44.48 -104.48 75.80
CA ARG A 31 -43.31 -103.88 76.47
C ARG A 31 -42.13 -103.76 75.51
N GLU A 32 -41.80 -104.83 74.81
CA GLU A 32 -40.68 -104.84 73.85
C GLU A 32 -40.94 -103.88 72.68
N ASN A 33 -42.18 -103.82 72.17
CA ASN A 33 -42.61 -102.80 71.21
C ASN A 33 -42.48 -101.38 71.77
N ASN A 34 -42.92 -101.14 73.01
CA ASN A 34 -42.82 -99.83 73.66
C ASN A 34 -41.36 -99.38 73.84
N GLU A 35 -40.47 -100.30 74.22
CA GLU A 35 -39.06 -100.02 74.40
C GLU A 35 -38.34 -99.79 73.06
N ARG A 36 -38.66 -100.58 72.02
CA ARG A 36 -38.22 -100.30 70.63
C ARG A 36 -38.70 -98.94 70.12
N LEU A 37 -39.93 -98.53 70.45
CA LEU A 37 -40.46 -97.20 70.10
C LEU A 37 -39.77 -96.06 70.86
N LYS A 38 -39.48 -96.21 72.17
CA LYS A 38 -38.68 -95.24 72.95
C LYS A 38 -37.28 -95.10 72.38
N ALA A 39 -36.58 -96.21 72.14
CA ALA A 39 -35.24 -96.20 71.55
C ALA A 39 -35.22 -95.49 70.18
N ARG A 40 -36.22 -95.76 69.33
CA ARG A 40 -36.40 -95.05 68.06
C ARG A 40 -36.67 -93.56 68.24
N THR A 41 -37.46 -93.17 69.23
CA THR A 41 -37.77 -91.76 69.55
C THR A 41 -36.52 -91.02 70.00
N ILE A 42 -35.76 -91.59 70.94
CA ILE A 42 -34.49 -91.02 71.44
C ILE A 42 -33.46 -90.90 70.30
N HIS A 43 -33.38 -91.90 69.42
CA HIS A 43 -32.51 -91.84 68.24
C HIS A 43 -32.92 -90.72 67.28
N LEU A 44 -34.21 -90.58 66.96
CA LEU A 44 -34.72 -89.51 66.11
C LEU A 44 -34.51 -88.12 66.73
N GLU A 45 -34.74 -87.96 68.04
CA GLU A 45 -34.44 -86.71 68.75
C GLU A 45 -32.95 -86.35 68.68
N LYS A 46 -32.05 -87.31 68.88
CA LYS A 46 -30.61 -87.08 68.79
C LYS A 46 -30.20 -86.68 67.37
N ALA A 47 -30.73 -87.38 66.36
CA ALA A 47 -30.49 -87.06 64.95
C ALA A 47 -31.02 -85.66 64.59
N LEU A 48 -32.21 -85.29 65.07
CA LEU A 48 -32.80 -83.96 64.86
C LEU A 48 -31.98 -82.86 65.54
N LYS A 49 -31.58 -83.05 66.80
CA LYS A 49 -30.68 -82.12 67.53
C LYS A 49 -29.35 -81.94 66.80
N GLN A 50 -28.76 -83.01 66.28
CA GLN A 50 -27.52 -82.95 65.49
C GLN A 50 -27.71 -82.25 64.14
N ALA A 51 -28.83 -82.50 63.44
CA ALA A 51 -29.16 -81.84 62.17
C ALA A 51 -29.44 -80.33 62.33
N LEU A 52 -30.08 -79.91 63.44
CA LEU A 52 -30.24 -78.50 63.76
C LEU A 52 -28.89 -77.84 64.06
N ALA A 53 -28.01 -78.50 64.81
CA ALA A 53 -26.68 -77.97 65.12
C ALA A 53 -25.82 -77.79 63.86
N SER A 54 -25.80 -78.77 62.94
CA SER A 54 -25.07 -78.63 61.68
C SER A 54 -25.71 -77.64 60.71
N GLN A 55 -27.05 -77.52 60.70
CA GLN A 55 -27.74 -76.48 59.94
C GLN A 55 -27.38 -75.07 60.45
N GLU A 56 -27.27 -74.89 61.77
CA GLU A 56 -26.85 -73.62 62.37
C GLU A 56 -25.39 -73.28 62.04
N GLU A 57 -24.49 -74.25 62.10
CA GLU A 57 -23.08 -74.08 61.71
C GLU A 57 -22.93 -73.67 60.24
N VAL A 58 -23.67 -74.33 59.33
CA VAL A 58 -23.72 -73.96 57.90
C VAL A 58 -24.34 -72.57 57.70
N ARG A 59 -25.37 -72.20 58.49
CA ARG A 59 -25.97 -70.86 58.44
C ARG A 59 -24.97 -69.78 58.86
N MET A 60 -24.25 -69.99 59.95
CA MET A 60 -23.26 -69.06 60.49
C MET A 60 -22.06 -68.91 59.56
N THR A 61 -21.53 -70.02 59.03
CA THR A 61 -20.41 -69.98 58.06
C THR A 61 -20.79 -69.27 56.76
N ASN A 62 -21.98 -69.56 56.20
CA ASN A 62 -22.49 -68.85 55.02
C ASN A 62 -22.73 -67.35 55.30
N SER A 63 -23.29 -67.00 56.45
CA SER A 63 -23.48 -65.58 56.83
C SER A 63 -22.14 -64.84 56.93
N ASN A 64 -21.10 -65.46 57.47
CA ASN A 64 -19.76 -64.88 57.55
C ASN A 64 -19.13 -64.70 56.16
N GLU A 65 -19.31 -65.65 55.24
CA GLU A 65 -18.77 -65.56 53.87
C GLU A 65 -19.51 -64.53 53.01
N ILE A 66 -20.84 -64.42 53.17
CA ILE A 66 -21.64 -63.34 52.60
C ILE A 66 -21.16 -61.97 53.13
N GLN A 67 -20.81 -61.87 54.41
CA GLN A 67 -20.29 -60.62 54.99
C GLN A 67 -18.90 -60.26 54.42
N ARG A 68 -17.98 -61.22 54.34
CA ARG A 68 -16.65 -61.01 53.72
C ARG A 68 -16.76 -60.59 52.25
N SER A 69 -17.61 -61.26 51.47
CA SER A 69 -17.79 -60.92 50.05
C SER A 69 -18.39 -59.51 49.87
N LYS A 70 -19.28 -59.06 50.75
CA LYS A 70 -19.76 -57.66 50.76
C LYS A 70 -18.64 -56.66 51.07
N GLU A 71 -17.79 -56.94 52.05
CA GLU A 71 -16.65 -56.07 52.41
C GLU A 71 -15.65 -55.96 51.26
N VAL A 72 -15.38 -57.07 50.54
CA VAL A 72 -14.54 -57.07 49.33
C VAL A 72 -15.20 -56.30 48.18
N ILE A 73 -16.51 -56.45 47.96
CA ILE A 73 -17.25 -55.69 46.94
C ILE A 73 -17.21 -54.18 47.25
N GLU A 74 -17.33 -53.80 48.52
CA GLU A 74 -17.27 -52.40 48.95
C GLU A 74 -15.87 -51.79 48.75
N ASP A 75 -14.81 -52.49 49.15
CA ASP A 75 -13.42 -52.07 48.88
C ASP A 75 -13.13 -51.93 47.37
N LEU A 76 -13.63 -52.87 46.55
CA LEU A 76 -13.52 -52.79 45.09
C LEU A 76 -14.31 -51.62 44.50
N ASN A 77 -15.51 -51.34 45.00
CA ASN A 77 -16.31 -50.18 44.57
C ASN A 77 -15.63 -48.85 44.94
N GLN A 78 -15.03 -48.76 46.13
CA GLN A 78 -14.27 -47.58 46.56
C GLN A 78 -13.02 -47.37 45.67
N LYS A 79 -12.28 -48.45 45.36
CA LYS A 79 -11.15 -48.41 44.41
C LYS A 79 -11.56 -48.03 43.00
N LEU A 80 -12.69 -48.55 42.51
CA LEU A 80 -13.25 -48.20 41.20
C LEU A 80 -13.64 -46.72 41.15
N THR A 81 -14.32 -46.22 42.18
CA THR A 81 -14.73 -44.81 42.30
C THR A 81 -13.51 -43.88 42.36
N HIS A 82 -12.48 -44.26 43.13
CA HIS A 82 -11.22 -43.51 43.17
C HIS A 82 -10.53 -43.50 41.81
N CYS A 83 -10.42 -44.65 41.13
CA CYS A 83 -9.84 -44.76 39.80
C CYS A 83 -10.58 -43.85 38.79
N MET A 84 -11.92 -43.88 38.80
CA MET A 84 -12.74 -43.01 37.94
C MET A 84 -12.45 -41.53 38.20
N SER A 85 -12.41 -41.11 39.47
CA SER A 85 -12.09 -39.71 39.83
C SER A 85 -10.69 -39.26 39.40
N VAL A 86 -9.72 -40.19 39.33
CA VAL A 86 -8.37 -39.92 38.82
C VAL A 86 -8.37 -39.79 37.29
N ILE A 87 -9.15 -40.61 36.59
CA ILE A 87 -9.34 -40.51 35.13
C ILE A 87 -10.01 -39.17 34.79
N ASP A 88 -11.12 -38.82 35.44
CA ASP A 88 -11.82 -37.54 35.24
C ASP A 88 -10.88 -36.33 35.44
N ALA A 89 -10.02 -36.39 36.47
CA ALA A 89 -9.02 -35.35 36.72
C ALA A 89 -7.95 -35.27 35.61
N LYS A 90 -7.54 -36.40 35.03
CA LYS A 90 -6.59 -36.44 33.91
C LYS A 90 -7.20 -35.99 32.59
N ASP A 91 -8.48 -36.26 32.35
CA ASP A 91 -9.18 -35.75 31.16
C ASP A 91 -9.30 -34.22 31.20
N VAL A 92 -9.52 -33.63 32.38
CA VAL A 92 -9.47 -32.16 32.58
C VAL A 92 -8.05 -31.61 32.37
N GLU A 93 -7.01 -32.27 32.88
CA GLU A 93 -5.61 -31.87 32.60
C GLU A 93 -5.29 -31.90 31.11
N LEU A 94 -5.70 -32.95 30.39
CA LEU A 94 -5.50 -33.09 28.95
C LEU A 94 -6.24 -32.00 28.15
N LEU A 95 -7.49 -31.71 28.50
CA LEU A 95 -8.27 -30.65 27.86
C LEU A 95 -7.65 -29.26 28.06
N ASN A 96 -7.14 -28.98 29.26
CA ASN A 96 -6.43 -27.74 29.56
C ASN A 96 -5.13 -27.62 28.75
N LEU A 97 -4.35 -28.71 28.64
CA LEU A 97 -3.14 -28.75 27.82
C LEU A 97 -3.44 -28.59 26.33
N GLN A 98 -4.49 -29.23 25.81
CA GLN A 98 -4.94 -29.08 24.42
C GLN A 98 -5.38 -27.62 24.14
N THR A 99 -6.05 -26.98 25.09
CA THR A 99 -6.45 -25.57 25.00
C THR A 99 -5.23 -24.64 24.96
N ALA A 100 -4.25 -24.86 25.85
CA ALA A 100 -3.00 -24.10 25.87
C ALA A 100 -2.17 -24.29 24.59
N LEU A 101 -2.14 -25.51 24.04
CA LEU A 101 -1.49 -25.82 22.76
C LEU A 101 -2.16 -25.07 21.60
N GLY A 102 -3.50 -25.03 21.56
CA GLY A 102 -4.26 -24.27 20.57
C GLY A 102 -4.00 -22.75 20.65
N GLN A 103 -3.89 -22.21 21.87
CA GLN A 103 -3.51 -20.81 22.09
C GLN A 103 -2.09 -20.52 21.59
N TYR A 104 -1.14 -21.41 21.86
CA TYR A 104 0.24 -21.27 21.38
C TYR A 104 0.32 -21.27 19.84
N PHE A 105 -0.42 -22.14 19.16
CA PHE A 105 -0.47 -22.12 17.69
C PHE A 105 -1.04 -20.80 17.13
N ALA A 106 -2.12 -20.28 17.73
CA ALA A 106 -2.68 -18.98 17.33
C ALA A 106 -1.70 -17.81 17.60
N GLU A 107 -0.93 -17.86 18.68
CA GLU A 107 0.12 -16.87 18.98
C GLU A 107 1.28 -16.95 17.98
N VAL A 108 1.70 -18.15 17.56
CA VAL A 108 2.73 -18.36 16.53
C VAL A 108 2.27 -17.83 15.17
N GLU A 109 1.04 -18.11 14.75
CA GLU A 109 0.46 -17.60 13.49
C GLU A 109 0.35 -16.06 13.49
N ALA A 110 -0.16 -15.48 14.60
CA ALA A 110 -0.22 -14.03 14.76
C ALA A 110 1.17 -13.37 14.73
N LYS A 111 2.18 -14.02 15.34
CA LYS A 111 3.58 -13.58 15.29
C LYS A 111 4.15 -13.64 13.87
N GLU A 112 3.88 -14.71 13.11
CA GLU A 112 4.34 -14.83 11.73
C GLU A 112 3.77 -13.71 10.85
N HIS A 113 2.48 -13.41 10.96
CA HIS A 113 1.87 -12.29 10.25
C HIS A 113 2.48 -10.92 10.62
N LEU A 114 2.84 -10.71 11.89
CA LEU A 114 3.55 -9.49 12.31
C LEU A 114 4.99 -9.43 11.76
N GLU A 115 5.70 -10.56 11.69
CA GLU A 115 7.03 -10.64 11.08
C GLU A 115 6.98 -10.37 9.57
N GLN A 116 5.96 -10.87 8.86
CA GLN A 116 5.68 -10.57 7.45
C GLN A 116 5.40 -9.06 7.24
N GLN A 117 4.52 -8.46 8.04
CA GLN A 117 4.23 -7.01 7.96
C GLN A 117 5.48 -6.16 8.25
N LEU A 118 6.30 -6.57 9.22
CA LEU A 118 7.55 -5.89 9.57
C LEU A 118 8.59 -5.98 8.44
N ALA A 119 8.66 -7.12 7.75
CA ALA A 119 9.49 -7.28 6.55
C ALA A 119 9.05 -6.34 5.41
N LEU A 120 7.74 -6.26 5.13
CA LEU A 120 7.18 -5.34 4.13
C LEU A 120 7.46 -3.87 4.50
N ALA A 121 7.22 -3.47 5.75
CA ALA A 121 7.49 -2.11 6.21
C ALA A 121 8.99 -1.74 6.14
N ARG A 122 9.89 -2.72 6.35
CA ARG A 122 11.33 -2.53 6.12
C ARG A 122 11.66 -2.34 4.64
N GLU A 123 11.05 -3.13 3.75
CA GLU A 123 11.24 -3.01 2.30
C GLU A 123 10.70 -1.68 1.75
N GLU A 124 9.55 -1.21 2.24
CA GLU A 124 9.04 0.12 1.92
C GLU A 124 9.97 1.22 2.45
N SER A 125 10.49 1.07 3.67
CA SER A 125 11.46 2.00 4.25
C SER A 125 12.77 2.06 3.45
N THR A 126 13.28 0.95 2.90
CA THR A 126 14.49 0.98 2.06
C THR A 126 14.22 1.60 0.70
N LYS A 127 13.07 1.29 0.06
CA LYS A 127 12.63 1.94 -1.19
C LYS A 127 12.47 3.45 -1.04
N LEU A 128 11.92 3.92 0.08
CA LEU A 128 11.79 5.35 0.37
C LEU A 128 13.15 6.01 0.64
N ALA A 129 14.05 5.34 1.38
CA ALA A 129 15.40 5.83 1.61
C ALA A 129 16.25 5.91 0.32
N GLU A 130 16.03 4.99 -0.62
CA GLU A 130 16.64 5.04 -1.95
C GLU A 130 16.14 6.22 -2.78
N ARG A 131 14.81 6.39 -2.88
CA ARG A 131 14.21 7.55 -3.57
C ARG A 131 14.65 8.89 -2.98
N LEU A 132 14.83 8.96 -1.66
CA LEU A 132 15.35 10.15 -0.98
C LEU A 132 16.80 10.43 -1.42
N ARG A 133 17.67 9.42 -1.41
CA ARG A 133 19.07 9.53 -1.85
C ARG A 133 19.20 10.00 -3.30
N ASP A 134 18.35 9.49 -4.18
CA ASP A 134 18.32 9.89 -5.60
C ASP A 134 17.85 11.35 -5.77
N ALA A 135 16.85 11.78 -4.99
CA ALA A 135 16.38 13.16 -4.97
C ALA A 135 17.42 14.12 -4.36
N GLU A 136 18.15 13.71 -3.32
CA GLU A 136 19.29 14.45 -2.75
C GLU A 136 20.39 14.63 -3.79
N LYS A 137 20.76 13.55 -4.50
CA LYS A 137 21.76 13.60 -5.59
C LYS A 137 21.36 14.55 -6.70
N GLY A 138 20.12 14.45 -7.19
CA GLY A 138 19.60 15.36 -8.22
C GLY A 138 19.54 16.82 -7.76
N THR A 139 19.26 17.06 -6.48
CA THR A 139 19.30 18.40 -5.88
C THR A 139 20.74 18.94 -5.82
N GLU A 140 21.72 18.11 -5.49
CA GLU A 140 23.13 18.50 -5.46
C GLU A 140 23.67 18.79 -6.88
N GLU A 141 23.28 17.99 -7.88
CA GLU A 141 23.61 18.22 -9.30
C GLU A 141 23.01 19.55 -9.79
N SER A 142 21.72 19.79 -9.56
CA SER A 142 21.08 21.06 -9.93
C SER A 142 21.67 22.27 -9.19
N ASN A 143 22.11 22.11 -7.94
CA ASN A 143 22.78 23.18 -7.21
C ASN A 143 24.17 23.50 -7.80
N LYS A 144 24.94 22.48 -8.25
CA LYS A 144 26.21 22.69 -8.94
C LYS A 144 26.03 23.43 -10.27
N GLU A 145 25.03 23.06 -11.07
CA GLU A 145 24.67 23.78 -12.30
C GLU A 145 24.30 25.24 -12.03
N LYS A 146 23.48 25.49 -11.00
CA LYS A 146 23.13 26.84 -10.55
C LYS A 146 24.35 27.65 -10.13
N GLU A 147 25.28 27.06 -9.39
CA GLU A 147 26.54 27.72 -8.99
C GLU A 147 27.42 28.05 -10.21
N GLU A 148 27.50 27.16 -11.21
CA GLU A 148 28.21 27.41 -12.46
C GLU A 148 27.55 28.55 -13.28
N ILE A 149 26.22 28.56 -13.37
CA ILE A 149 25.46 29.63 -14.04
C ILE A 149 25.67 30.97 -13.32
N LEU A 150 25.65 31.00 -11.99
CA LEU A 150 25.94 32.20 -11.20
C LEU A 150 27.39 32.68 -11.41
N ALA A 151 28.35 31.77 -11.51
CA ALA A 151 29.73 32.12 -11.84
C ALA A 151 29.85 32.75 -13.24
N LYS A 152 29.21 32.14 -14.26
CA LYS A 152 29.14 32.67 -15.64
C LYS A 152 28.45 34.03 -15.70
N LEU A 153 27.37 34.22 -14.95
CA LEU A 153 26.66 35.51 -14.83
C LEU A 153 27.57 36.58 -14.21
N SER A 154 28.23 36.29 -13.09
CA SER A 154 29.16 37.24 -12.44
C SER A 154 30.33 37.64 -13.36
N HIS A 155 30.73 36.75 -14.28
CA HIS A 155 31.76 37.04 -15.27
C HIS A 155 31.22 37.96 -16.38
N SER A 156 30.04 37.67 -16.94
CA SER A 156 29.45 38.51 -17.99
C SER A 156 29.04 39.89 -17.47
N GLU A 157 28.56 40.00 -16.23
CA GLU A 157 28.30 41.27 -15.54
C GLU A 157 29.56 42.13 -15.40
N ARG A 158 30.70 41.52 -15.04
CA ARG A 158 32.00 42.22 -14.96
C ARG A 158 32.45 42.73 -16.32
N MET A 159 32.41 41.88 -17.35
CA MET A 159 32.76 42.26 -18.73
C MET A 159 31.84 43.37 -19.28
N LEU A 160 30.57 43.36 -18.89
CA LEU A 160 29.59 44.39 -19.24
C LEU A 160 29.82 45.71 -18.49
N ALA A 161 30.22 45.67 -17.22
CA ALA A 161 30.64 46.85 -16.47
C ALA A 161 31.91 47.49 -17.08
N GLU A 162 32.91 46.68 -17.42
CA GLU A 162 34.11 47.11 -18.15
C GLU A 162 33.78 47.67 -19.54
N GLY A 163 32.82 47.06 -20.25
CA GLY A 163 32.26 47.57 -21.50
C GLY A 163 31.65 48.96 -21.35
N LYS A 164 30.79 49.15 -20.35
CA LYS A 164 30.19 50.46 -20.01
C LYS A 164 31.26 51.50 -19.68
N MET A 165 32.27 51.17 -18.87
CA MET A 165 33.38 52.10 -18.58
C MET A 165 34.14 52.52 -19.84
N ARG A 166 34.38 51.60 -20.78
CA ARG A 166 35.01 51.92 -22.08
C ARG A 166 34.13 52.81 -22.95
N VAL A 167 32.82 52.56 -23.00
CA VAL A 167 31.86 53.41 -23.74
C VAL A 167 31.84 54.82 -23.17
N ASN A 168 31.66 54.98 -21.85
CA ASN A 168 31.65 56.30 -21.20
C ASN A 168 32.94 57.09 -21.50
N LYS A 169 34.11 56.45 -21.46
CA LYS A 169 35.38 57.08 -21.82
C LYS A 169 35.42 57.55 -23.28
N LEU A 170 34.94 56.70 -24.21
CA LEU A 170 34.86 57.07 -25.62
C LEU A 170 33.83 58.19 -25.88
N GLU A 171 32.74 58.24 -25.13
CA GLU A 171 31.76 59.35 -25.18
C GLU A 171 32.37 60.66 -24.68
N GLU A 172 33.10 60.64 -23.56
CA GLU A 172 33.85 61.80 -23.07
C GLU A 172 34.88 62.30 -24.09
N ASP A 173 35.65 61.41 -24.69
CA ASP A 173 36.67 61.75 -25.69
C ASP A 173 36.03 62.22 -27.00
N ASN A 174 34.90 61.66 -27.42
CA ASN A 174 34.10 62.15 -28.55
C ASN A 174 33.56 63.57 -28.26
N ALA A 175 33.09 63.84 -27.04
CA ALA A 175 32.66 65.17 -26.62
C ALA A 175 33.83 66.18 -26.57
N LYS A 176 35.04 65.76 -26.17
CA LYS A 176 36.26 66.59 -26.25
C LYS A 176 36.59 66.93 -27.71
N LEU A 177 36.56 65.94 -28.61
CA LEU A 177 36.80 66.12 -30.04
C LEU A 177 35.75 67.04 -30.69
N ARG A 178 34.45 66.87 -30.39
CA ARG A 178 33.38 67.77 -30.87
C ARG A 178 33.64 69.22 -30.48
N ARG A 179 33.93 69.49 -29.20
CA ARG A 179 34.28 70.85 -28.74
C ARG A 179 35.52 71.41 -29.44
N ALA A 180 36.54 70.59 -29.69
CA ALA A 180 37.75 71.02 -30.42
C ALA A 180 37.47 71.34 -31.90
N VAL A 181 36.55 70.60 -32.53
CA VAL A 181 36.07 70.87 -33.90
C VAL A 181 35.19 72.13 -33.93
N GLU A 182 34.28 72.31 -32.98
CA GLU A 182 33.47 73.53 -32.84
C GLU A 182 34.34 74.77 -32.62
N GLN A 183 35.38 74.67 -31.79
CA GLN A 183 36.36 75.75 -31.58
C GLN A 183 37.18 76.04 -32.84
N SER A 184 37.64 75.01 -33.57
CA SER A 184 38.41 75.22 -34.80
C SER A 184 37.56 75.76 -35.95
N MET A 185 36.31 75.33 -36.07
CA MET A 185 35.32 75.88 -36.99
C MET A 185 34.94 77.32 -36.63
N THR A 186 34.78 77.64 -35.35
CA THR A 186 34.55 79.02 -34.89
C THR A 186 35.76 79.93 -35.22
N ARG A 187 36.98 79.42 -35.03
CA ARG A 187 38.20 80.14 -35.42
C ARG A 187 38.30 80.33 -36.93
N LEU A 188 38.00 79.29 -37.73
CA LEU A 188 37.98 79.35 -39.19
C LEU A 188 36.93 80.35 -39.68
N ASN A 189 35.69 80.24 -39.21
CA ASN A 189 34.60 81.16 -39.56
C ASN A 189 34.97 82.61 -39.23
N ARG A 190 35.56 82.87 -38.06
CA ARG A 190 36.05 84.22 -37.72
C ARG A 190 37.14 84.70 -38.69
N MET A 191 38.12 83.86 -39.01
CA MET A 191 39.17 84.18 -39.99
C MET A 191 38.64 84.40 -41.41
N SER A 192 37.59 83.66 -41.82
CA SER A 192 36.95 83.77 -43.14
C SER A 192 36.07 85.01 -43.24
N ILE A 193 35.28 85.32 -42.22
CA ILE A 193 34.39 86.49 -42.22
C ILE A 193 35.19 87.80 -42.21
N ASP A 194 36.35 87.81 -41.53
CA ASP A 194 37.29 88.92 -41.54
C ASP A 194 38.03 89.03 -42.90
N SER A 195 38.21 87.94 -43.66
CA SER A 195 38.88 87.98 -44.98
C SER A 195 37.94 88.34 -46.14
N ASP A 196 36.68 87.88 -46.11
CA ASP A 196 35.76 88.03 -47.24
C ASP A 196 35.22 89.46 -47.39
N TYR A 197 35.25 90.26 -46.32
CA TYR A 197 34.83 91.67 -46.33
C TYR A 197 35.99 92.69 -46.45
N LEU A 198 37.24 92.27 -46.25
CA LEU A 198 38.40 93.18 -46.13
C LEU A 198 39.46 92.94 -47.21
N VAL A 199 39.08 93.15 -48.48
CA VAL A 199 40.06 93.29 -49.57
C VAL A 199 40.96 94.50 -49.27
N ASP A 200 42.27 94.28 -49.09
CA ASP A 200 43.22 95.35 -48.75
C ASP A 200 43.06 96.53 -49.73
N ARG A 201 42.75 97.71 -49.18
CA ARG A 201 42.60 98.97 -49.90
C ARG A 201 43.77 99.23 -50.87
N ARG A 202 44.99 98.77 -50.55
CA ARG A 202 46.16 98.86 -51.45
C ARG A 202 46.00 98.01 -52.72
N ILE A 203 45.44 96.82 -52.61
CA ILE A 203 45.14 95.93 -53.75
C ILE A 203 44.04 96.56 -54.61
N VAL A 204 42.97 97.06 -54.00
CA VAL A 204 41.87 97.75 -54.72
C VAL A 204 42.36 98.99 -55.47
N ILE A 205 43.15 99.84 -54.81
CA ILE A 205 43.79 101.00 -55.45
C ILE A 205 44.70 100.55 -56.60
N LYS A 206 45.53 99.51 -56.40
CA LYS A 206 46.45 99.04 -57.43
C LYS A 206 45.71 98.47 -58.65
N LEU A 207 44.60 97.76 -58.45
CA LEU A 207 43.72 97.31 -59.53
C LEU A 207 43.12 98.49 -60.30
N LEU A 208 42.56 99.50 -59.60
CA LEU A 208 41.99 100.69 -60.25
C LEU A 208 43.06 101.45 -61.06
N VAL A 209 44.25 101.63 -60.48
CA VAL A 209 45.38 102.27 -61.16
C VAL A 209 45.82 101.47 -62.39
N THR A 210 45.93 100.14 -62.33
CA THR A 210 46.31 99.34 -63.52
C THR A 210 45.21 99.30 -64.57
N TYR A 211 43.93 99.38 -64.19
CA TYR A 211 42.81 99.47 -65.12
C TYR A 211 42.84 100.78 -65.94
N PHE A 212 43.04 101.93 -65.29
CA PHE A 212 43.20 103.21 -65.99
C PHE A 212 44.51 103.30 -66.78
N GLN A 213 45.63 102.82 -66.24
CA GLN A 213 46.93 102.83 -66.94
C GLN A 213 46.96 101.93 -68.19
N ARG A 214 46.23 100.80 -68.19
CA ARG A 214 46.17 99.86 -69.33
C ARG A 214 44.93 100.10 -70.21
N ASN A 215 44.52 101.36 -70.35
CA ASN A 215 43.45 101.80 -71.26
C ASN A 215 42.17 100.95 -71.16
N HIS A 216 41.65 100.77 -69.94
CA HIS A 216 40.42 100.04 -69.64
C HIS A 216 40.45 98.54 -70.02
N SER A 217 41.58 97.85 -69.78
CA SER A 217 41.70 96.41 -70.06
C SER A 217 40.61 95.56 -69.38
N LYS A 218 39.90 94.76 -70.20
CA LYS A 218 38.84 93.85 -69.75
C LYS A 218 39.33 92.77 -68.79
N GLU A 219 40.59 92.32 -68.93
CA GLU A 219 41.19 91.31 -68.04
C GLU A 219 41.36 91.82 -66.61
N VAL A 220 41.73 93.11 -66.47
CA VAL A 220 41.86 93.75 -65.15
C VAL A 220 40.47 93.95 -64.52
N LEU A 221 39.46 94.27 -65.34
CA LEU A 221 38.07 94.42 -64.88
C LEU A 221 37.44 93.08 -64.46
N ASP A 222 37.69 91.99 -65.19
CA ASP A 222 37.28 90.64 -64.80
C ASP A 222 37.99 90.17 -63.51
N LEU A 223 39.28 90.49 -63.36
CA LEU A 223 40.01 90.22 -62.12
C LEU A 223 39.46 91.02 -60.93
N MET A 224 39.10 92.30 -61.12
CA MET A 224 38.39 93.10 -60.11
C MET A 224 37.07 92.44 -59.71
N VAL A 225 36.22 92.11 -60.68
CA VAL A 225 34.91 91.47 -60.44
C VAL A 225 35.05 90.22 -59.56
N ARG A 226 36.06 89.40 -59.84
CA ARG A 226 36.35 88.17 -59.09
C ARG A 226 36.92 88.41 -57.70
N MET A 227 37.81 89.39 -57.52
CA MET A 227 38.45 89.68 -56.23
C MET A 227 37.62 90.55 -55.28
N LEU A 228 36.76 91.42 -55.82
CA LEU A 228 35.89 92.32 -55.05
C LEU A 228 34.48 91.75 -54.86
N GLY A 229 34.20 90.54 -55.37
CA GLY A 229 32.91 89.87 -55.16
C GLY A 229 31.72 90.64 -55.76
N PHE A 230 31.89 91.27 -56.93
CA PHE A 230 30.81 92.05 -57.55
C PHE A 230 29.58 91.15 -57.77
N SER A 231 28.39 91.64 -57.42
CA SER A 231 27.13 90.94 -57.70
C SER A 231 26.85 90.93 -59.22
N ASP A 232 25.92 90.09 -59.66
CA ASP A 232 25.57 90.03 -61.09
C ASP A 232 24.92 91.34 -61.58
N GLU A 233 24.25 92.08 -60.69
CA GLU A 233 23.75 93.44 -60.93
C GLU A 233 24.89 94.45 -61.16
N ASP A 234 25.95 94.39 -60.34
CA ASP A 234 27.10 95.29 -60.49
C ASP A 234 27.90 94.98 -61.76
N LYS A 235 28.11 93.69 -62.08
CA LYS A 235 28.72 93.24 -63.35
C LYS A 235 27.98 93.77 -64.58
N GLN A 236 26.66 93.93 -64.48
CA GLN A 236 25.84 94.49 -65.56
C GLN A 236 25.98 96.02 -65.67
N ARG A 237 26.13 96.74 -64.55
CA ARG A 237 26.38 98.19 -64.54
C ARG A 237 27.75 98.59 -65.13
N ILE A 238 28.78 97.75 -64.94
CA ILE A 238 30.13 97.99 -65.49
C ILE A 238 30.34 97.43 -66.92
N GLY A 239 29.28 96.95 -67.58
CA GLY A 239 29.33 96.51 -68.97
C GLY A 239 30.02 95.17 -69.24
N VAL A 240 30.21 94.33 -68.21
CA VAL A 240 30.84 92.99 -68.35
C VAL A 240 29.80 91.92 -68.71
N ALA A 241 28.56 92.04 -68.21
CA ALA A 241 27.57 90.95 -68.26
C ALA A 241 26.72 90.85 -69.55
N GLN A 242 27.24 91.19 -70.74
CA GLN A 242 26.48 91.12 -72.00
C GLN A 242 27.16 90.26 -73.09
N GLN A 243 27.46 88.98 -72.78
CA GLN A 243 27.87 87.98 -73.79
C GLN A 243 27.61 86.51 -73.35
N GLY A 244 26.43 85.95 -73.74
CA GLY A 244 26.11 84.50 -73.78
C GLY A 244 25.98 83.74 -72.44
N GLY A 245 25.18 82.68 -72.29
CA GLY A 245 24.17 82.08 -73.17
C GLY A 245 24.13 80.54 -73.12
N LYS A 246 22.97 79.93 -72.73
CA LYS A 246 22.65 78.47 -72.65
C LYS A 246 23.40 77.69 -71.54
N GLY A 247 22.88 76.59 -70.97
CA GLY A 247 21.58 75.87 -71.08
C GLY A 247 21.42 74.88 -69.90
N VAL A 248 20.20 74.52 -69.46
CA VAL A 248 19.48 73.26 -69.77
C VAL A 248 20.37 72.01 -69.67
N VAL A 249 20.22 71.12 -68.67
CA VAL A 249 19.42 69.87 -68.62
C VAL A 249 19.51 69.29 -67.18
N ARG A 250 18.72 68.35 -66.60
CA ARG A 250 17.47 67.59 -66.86
C ARG A 250 17.50 66.38 -65.88
N GLY A 251 16.35 65.90 -65.39
CA GLY A 251 16.26 64.65 -64.58
C GLY A 251 16.15 64.95 -63.07
N VAL A 252 15.00 64.91 -62.37
CA VAL A 252 13.78 64.06 -62.42
C VAL A 252 13.95 62.68 -61.77
N LEU A 253 13.35 62.55 -60.57
CA LEU A 253 12.84 61.36 -59.83
C LEU A 253 13.64 60.05 -59.79
N GLY A 254 13.72 59.45 -58.58
CA GLY A 254 13.94 58.00 -58.47
C GLY A 254 14.39 57.40 -57.13
N LEU A 255 13.63 57.56 -56.03
CA LEU A 255 13.57 56.51 -54.99
C LEU A 255 12.51 55.50 -55.45
N PRO A 256 12.76 54.17 -55.45
CA PRO A 256 12.82 53.34 -54.23
C PRO A 256 14.02 52.36 -54.24
N GLY A 257 14.39 51.62 -53.20
CA GLY A 257 13.66 51.10 -52.05
C GLY A 257 13.59 49.57 -52.11
N ARG A 258 14.42 48.92 -51.28
CA ARG A 258 14.33 47.51 -50.81
C ARG A 258 14.38 46.39 -51.88
N LEU A 259 15.56 45.81 -52.09
CA LEU A 259 15.71 44.45 -52.64
C LEU A 259 16.08 43.45 -51.54
N VAL A 260 15.38 42.33 -51.55
CA VAL A 260 15.64 41.15 -50.71
C VAL A 260 16.82 40.40 -51.31
N GLY A 261 17.93 40.32 -50.56
CA GLY A 261 19.12 39.55 -50.96
C GLY A 261 19.12 38.18 -50.30
N GLY A 262 18.81 37.14 -51.09
CA GLY A 262 19.00 35.75 -50.68
C GLY A 262 20.15 35.08 -51.46
N ILE A 263 20.49 33.88 -51.00
CA ILE A 263 21.30 32.86 -51.68
C ILE A 263 22.80 33.20 -51.85
N LEU A 264 23.63 32.54 -51.04
CA LEU A 264 24.94 32.05 -51.48
C LEU A 264 25.10 30.60 -50.99
N GLY A 265 24.92 29.65 -51.90
CA GLY A 265 25.22 28.24 -51.68
C GLY A 265 26.59 27.87 -52.22
N GLY A 266 27.19 26.79 -51.71
CA GLY A 266 28.47 26.27 -52.18
C GLY A 266 28.82 24.93 -51.53
N ASN A 267 28.66 23.83 -52.28
CA ASN A 267 29.02 22.48 -51.85
C ASN A 267 30.45 22.12 -52.26
N SER A 268 31.13 21.26 -51.48
CA SER A 268 31.88 20.10 -52.01
C SER A 268 32.45 19.20 -50.88
N SER A 269 32.08 17.92 -50.89
CA SER A 269 32.90 16.70 -50.63
C SER A 269 34.11 16.80 -49.66
N ASP A 270 34.29 15.97 -48.62
CA ASP A 270 34.15 14.50 -48.57
C ASP A 270 33.97 13.95 -47.14
N ALA A 271 33.49 12.71 -47.04
CA ALA A 271 33.41 11.88 -45.82
C ALA A 271 34.76 11.12 -45.59
N PRO A 272 35.08 10.47 -44.43
CA PRO A 272 34.12 9.77 -43.56
C PRO A 272 34.40 9.60 -42.04
N VAL A 273 33.40 9.01 -41.35
CA VAL A 273 33.39 8.35 -40.02
C VAL A 273 33.69 9.17 -38.75
N ASN A 274 32.65 9.59 -38.01
CA ASN A 274 32.29 9.07 -36.67
C ASN A 274 31.28 9.96 -35.91
N ALA A 275 30.43 9.30 -35.10
CA ALA A 275 29.72 9.79 -33.91
C ALA A 275 28.61 10.87 -34.01
N ALA A 276 27.54 10.59 -33.25
CA ALA A 276 26.54 11.50 -32.66
C ALA A 276 25.76 12.46 -33.58
N SER A 277 24.50 12.10 -33.81
CA SER A 277 23.42 12.99 -34.28
C SER A 277 23.03 13.99 -33.19
N ASP A 278 23.61 15.20 -33.23
CA ASP A 278 23.32 16.28 -32.26
C ASP A 278 23.04 17.64 -32.96
N ASN A 279 22.41 17.59 -34.14
CA ASN A 279 22.01 18.78 -34.91
C ASN A 279 20.58 18.65 -35.49
N GLN A 280 19.61 18.19 -34.69
CA GLN A 280 18.21 18.52 -34.99
C GLN A 280 18.03 20.02 -34.71
N SER A 281 17.87 20.80 -35.78
CA SER A 281 17.75 22.25 -35.65
C SER A 281 16.48 22.59 -34.86
N PHE A 282 16.50 23.72 -34.15
CA PHE A 282 15.29 24.24 -33.49
C PHE A 282 14.11 24.41 -34.48
N ALA A 283 14.40 24.63 -35.76
CA ALA A 283 13.42 24.63 -36.83
C ALA A 283 12.82 23.23 -37.08
N ASP A 284 13.61 22.16 -37.06
CA ASP A 284 13.14 20.79 -37.25
C ASP A 284 12.28 20.34 -36.05
N MET A 285 12.69 20.67 -34.81
CA MET A 285 11.86 20.43 -33.62
C MET A 285 10.55 21.22 -33.63
N TRP A 286 10.54 22.43 -34.21
CA TRP A 286 9.30 23.19 -34.42
C TRP A 286 8.41 22.58 -35.50
N VAL A 287 9.00 22.04 -36.58
CA VAL A 287 8.27 21.33 -37.63
C VAL A 287 7.68 20.02 -37.09
N ASP A 288 8.45 19.24 -36.33
CA ASP A 288 7.97 18.02 -35.65
C ASP A 288 6.89 18.34 -34.61
N PHE A 289 7.02 19.43 -33.85
CA PHE A 289 5.98 19.87 -32.93
C PHE A 289 4.69 20.24 -33.66
N LEU A 290 4.77 21.02 -34.75
CA LEU A 290 3.61 21.41 -35.55
C LEU A 290 2.96 20.20 -36.23
N LEU A 291 3.74 19.29 -36.82
CA LEU A 291 3.25 18.04 -37.41
C LEU A 291 2.55 17.17 -36.37
N LYS A 292 3.16 17.00 -35.20
CA LYS A 292 2.62 16.20 -34.09
C LYS A 292 1.38 16.84 -33.46
N GLU A 293 1.31 18.17 -33.37
CA GLU A 293 0.11 18.89 -32.92
C GLU A 293 -1.02 18.75 -33.94
N THR A 294 -0.73 18.81 -35.25
CA THR A 294 -1.73 18.52 -36.28
C THR A 294 -2.19 17.06 -36.28
N GLU A 295 -1.28 16.09 -36.08
CA GLU A 295 -1.63 14.66 -36.01
C GLU A 295 -2.47 14.36 -34.75
N GLU A 296 -2.10 14.89 -33.58
CA GLU A 296 -2.91 14.78 -32.35
C GLU A 296 -4.31 15.39 -32.54
N ARG A 297 -4.41 16.53 -33.24
CA ARG A 297 -5.68 17.20 -33.51
C ARG A 297 -6.56 16.40 -34.48
N GLU A 298 -6.00 15.91 -35.57
CA GLU A 298 -6.68 15.04 -36.55
C GLU A 298 -7.10 13.70 -35.91
N LYS A 299 -6.27 13.12 -35.04
CA LYS A 299 -6.55 11.87 -34.33
C LYS A 299 -7.63 12.02 -33.26
N ARG A 300 -7.76 13.19 -32.64
CA ARG A 300 -8.90 13.52 -31.76
C ARG A 300 -10.19 13.72 -32.55
N GLU A 301 -10.13 14.44 -33.68
CA GLU A 301 -11.30 14.64 -34.56
C GLU A 301 -11.77 13.29 -35.18
N ALA A 302 -10.84 12.38 -35.54
CA ALA A 302 -11.17 11.03 -36.00
C ALA A 302 -11.70 10.09 -34.89
N ALA A 303 -11.30 10.31 -33.63
CA ALA A 303 -11.81 9.54 -32.49
C ALA A 303 -13.22 9.99 -32.04
N GLU A 304 -13.57 11.27 -32.22
CA GLU A 304 -14.91 11.79 -31.89
C GLU A 304 -15.98 11.45 -32.94
N ASP A 305 -15.64 11.32 -34.22
CA ASP A 305 -16.61 10.97 -35.28
C ASP A 305 -16.93 9.45 -35.36
N GLY A 306 -16.04 8.59 -34.88
CA GLY A 306 -16.22 7.12 -34.91
C GLY A 306 -17.12 6.52 -33.83
N GLY A 307 -17.65 7.33 -32.89
CA GLY A 307 -18.08 6.87 -31.56
C GLY A 307 -19.56 7.03 -31.19
N ARG A 308 -20.53 6.70 -32.07
CA ARG A 308 -21.98 6.74 -31.70
C ARG A 308 -22.81 5.55 -32.18
N PRO A 309 -23.13 4.58 -31.30
CA PRO A 309 -24.29 3.71 -31.47
C PRO A 309 -25.57 4.39 -30.95
N LYS A 310 -26.66 4.30 -31.73
CA LYS A 310 -28.01 4.65 -31.27
C LYS A 310 -28.56 3.57 -30.33
N GLN A 311 -29.24 3.96 -29.25
CA GLN A 311 -30.51 3.31 -28.92
C GLN A 311 -31.47 4.19 -28.10
N ASP A 312 -32.65 4.37 -28.69
CA ASP A 312 -33.85 5.04 -28.21
C ASP A 312 -34.56 4.33 -27.02
N THR A 313 -35.50 5.05 -26.38
CA THR A 313 -36.60 4.59 -25.46
C THR A 313 -36.31 4.71 -23.94
N GLN A 314 -37.09 5.40 -23.07
CA GLN A 314 -38.19 6.39 -23.22
C GLN A 314 -38.48 7.15 -21.88
N GLN A 315 -39.30 8.22 -21.95
CA GLN A 315 -40.33 8.76 -21.00
C GLN A 315 -40.24 8.58 -19.45
N SER A 316 -40.65 9.52 -18.58
CA SER A 316 -41.02 10.97 -18.65
C SER A 316 -41.25 11.54 -17.19
N PRO A 317 -41.83 12.73 -16.89
CA PRO A 317 -41.05 13.75 -16.15
C PRO A 317 -41.70 14.40 -14.90
N ASN A 318 -40.90 15.15 -14.13
CA ASN A 318 -41.19 16.41 -13.37
C ASN A 318 -40.12 16.58 -12.26
N GLY A 319 -39.64 17.77 -11.89
CA GLY A 319 -39.81 19.11 -12.44
C GLY A 319 -39.16 20.18 -11.54
N ALA A 320 -38.49 21.17 -12.14
CA ALA A 320 -38.05 22.50 -11.63
C ALA A 320 -37.36 22.63 -10.24
N GLY A 321 -36.18 23.26 -10.20
CA GLY A 321 -35.50 23.65 -8.95
C GLY A 321 -34.17 24.40 -9.14
N THR A 322 -34.24 25.68 -9.53
CA THR A 322 -33.11 26.62 -9.64
C THR A 322 -32.48 26.99 -8.29
N GLY A 323 -31.16 27.24 -8.24
CA GLY A 323 -30.58 28.20 -7.27
C GLY A 323 -29.23 27.86 -6.63
N LEU A 324 -28.15 28.40 -7.18
CA LEU A 324 -26.91 28.76 -6.46
C LEU A 324 -27.11 30.11 -5.71
N PRO A 325 -26.17 30.61 -4.87
CA PRO A 325 -24.96 30.01 -4.25
C PRO A 325 -24.79 30.34 -2.73
N LEU A 326 -23.59 30.02 -2.20
CA LEU A 326 -22.75 30.89 -1.34
C LEU A 326 -22.63 30.57 0.17
N SER A 327 -21.43 30.13 0.57
CA SER A 327 -20.63 30.55 1.75
C SER A 327 -19.25 29.90 1.63
N ASN A 328 -18.11 30.59 1.52
CA ASN A 328 -17.48 31.50 2.48
C ASN A 328 -17.10 30.80 3.79
N THR A 329 -15.83 30.40 3.94
CA THR A 329 -15.19 30.15 5.24
C THR A 329 -13.74 30.62 5.21
N GLN A 330 -13.38 31.45 6.17
CA GLN A 330 -12.06 32.05 6.30
C GLN A 330 -11.06 31.09 6.94
N THR A 331 -9.80 31.32 6.60
CA THR A 331 -8.63 30.93 7.38
C THR A 331 -8.68 31.49 8.80
N SER A 332 -8.27 30.68 9.79
CA SER A 332 -7.48 31.15 10.93
C SER A 332 -6.81 29.99 11.66
N THR A 333 -5.63 30.26 12.19
CA THR A 333 -4.67 29.28 12.72
C THR A 333 -4.46 29.48 14.23
N ALA A 334 -3.91 28.45 14.89
CA ALA A 334 -3.29 28.46 16.21
C ALA A 334 -4.21 28.42 17.45
N GLY A 335 -3.84 27.52 18.37
CA GLY A 335 -4.53 27.28 19.65
C GLY A 335 -3.96 26.06 20.37
N SER A 336 -2.70 26.14 20.81
CA SER A 336 -2.07 25.07 21.61
C SER A 336 -2.56 25.14 23.06
N ALA A 337 -3.06 24.03 23.60
CA ALA A 337 -3.30 23.88 25.04
C ALA A 337 -3.19 22.41 25.49
N VAL A 338 -2.43 22.19 26.55
CA VAL A 338 -2.27 20.90 27.25
C VAL A 338 -3.52 20.59 28.09
N GLY A 339 -3.93 19.32 28.15
CA GLY A 339 -5.05 18.87 28.98
C GLY A 339 -5.03 17.36 29.25
N THR A 340 -4.32 16.94 30.30
CA THR A 340 -4.32 15.56 30.81
C THR A 340 -5.65 15.18 31.46
N SER A 341 -6.14 13.95 31.21
CA SER A 341 -6.87 13.16 32.22
C SER A 341 -6.90 11.66 31.92
N ARG A 342 -6.21 10.90 32.78
CA ARG A 342 -6.62 9.57 33.28
C ARG A 342 -8.04 9.65 33.88
N SER A 343 -8.85 8.60 34.06
CA SER A 343 -8.75 7.14 33.86
C SER A 343 -10.16 6.51 34.09
N TYR A 344 -10.24 5.17 34.04
CA TYR A 344 -11.10 4.29 34.86
C TYR A 344 -12.33 3.61 34.20
N LEU A 345 -12.23 2.26 34.13
CA LEU A 345 -13.27 1.24 34.41
C LEU A 345 -14.48 1.13 33.44
N SER A 346 -15.10 -0.04 33.20
CA SER A 346 -14.71 -1.46 33.39
C SER A 346 -15.78 -2.37 32.72
N ALA A 347 -15.56 -3.70 32.80
CA ALA A 347 -16.60 -4.76 32.80
C ALA A 347 -17.25 -5.19 31.47
N TYR A 348 -16.73 -6.33 30.98
CA TYR A 348 -17.47 -7.56 30.66
C TYR A 348 -19.02 -7.55 30.67
N GLN A 349 -19.61 -8.05 29.57
CA GLN A 349 -20.78 -8.95 29.42
C GLN A 349 -21.40 -8.75 28.01
N ASN A 350 -21.97 -9.74 27.30
CA ASN A 350 -21.90 -11.21 27.37
C ASN A 350 -22.44 -11.81 26.04
N TYR A 351 -22.11 -13.07 25.74
CA TYR A 351 -22.77 -14.03 24.82
C TYR A 351 -23.42 -13.58 23.48
N SER A 352 -23.03 -14.25 22.38
CA SER A 352 -23.80 -15.42 21.89
C SER A 352 -23.07 -16.15 20.76
N ILE A 353 -22.99 -17.49 20.84
CA ILE A 353 -22.56 -18.36 19.74
C ILE A 353 -23.77 -19.20 19.33
N GLN A 354 -24.09 -19.22 18.04
CA GLN A 354 -25.19 -20.03 17.49
C GLN A 354 -24.64 -20.90 16.34
N PRO A 355 -24.81 -22.24 16.38
CA PRO A 355 -24.33 -23.11 15.32
C PRO A 355 -25.39 -23.27 14.22
N SER A 356 -24.99 -23.11 12.95
CA SER A 356 -25.82 -23.40 11.78
C SER A 356 -25.26 -24.56 10.98
N GLN A 357 -25.97 -25.68 10.94
CA GLN A 357 -25.74 -26.80 10.02
C GLN A 357 -26.11 -26.38 8.58
N GLY A 358 -25.39 -26.86 7.55
CA GLY A 358 -25.84 -26.65 6.16
C GLY A 358 -24.83 -26.87 5.03
N ASN A 359 -24.47 -28.14 4.77
CA ASN A 359 -24.05 -28.74 3.48
C ASN A 359 -23.44 -27.88 2.35
N LEU A 360 -22.19 -28.21 1.96
CA LEU A 360 -21.61 -27.97 0.63
C LEU A 360 -20.94 -29.26 0.09
N PRO A 361 -21.14 -29.61 -1.20
CA PRO A 361 -20.31 -30.59 -1.90
C PRO A 361 -19.68 -29.98 -3.19
N PRO A 362 -18.86 -30.70 -3.96
CA PRO A 362 -17.47 -30.96 -3.60
C PRO A 362 -16.49 -30.56 -4.72
N PHE A 363 -15.29 -30.09 -4.37
CA PHE A 363 -14.17 -30.08 -5.31
C PHE A 363 -12.92 -30.67 -4.66
N ALA A 364 -12.36 -31.68 -5.34
CA ALA A 364 -11.10 -32.28 -4.98
C ALA A 364 -9.94 -31.34 -5.35
N HIS A 365 -8.86 -31.38 -4.57
CA HIS A 365 -7.63 -32.01 -5.03
C HIS A 365 -6.78 -32.41 -3.82
N SER A 366 -6.32 -33.65 -3.81
CA SER A 366 -5.34 -34.16 -2.85
C SER A 366 -4.00 -33.45 -3.05
N ASP A 367 -3.26 -33.23 -1.97
CA ASP A 367 -2.04 -33.99 -1.68
C ASP A 367 -1.45 -33.51 -0.33
N SER A 368 -1.66 -34.30 0.72
CA SER A 368 -1.10 -34.07 2.05
C SER A 368 -0.59 -35.38 2.62
N GLU A 369 0.70 -35.64 2.37
CA GLU A 369 1.41 -36.82 2.87
C GLU A 369 1.73 -36.68 4.36
N PHE A 370 0.76 -36.95 5.25
CA PHE A 370 1.09 -37.31 6.63
C PHE A 370 0.30 -38.52 7.13
N SER A 371 1.05 -39.56 7.47
CA SER A 371 0.56 -40.87 7.88
C SER A 371 -0.10 -40.83 9.26
N THR A 372 -1.43 -41.00 9.32
CA THR A 372 -2.14 -41.35 10.55
C THR A 372 -2.33 -42.86 10.65
N VAL A 373 -1.69 -43.47 11.63
CA VAL A 373 -1.81 -44.91 11.95
C VAL A 373 -3.21 -45.22 12.48
N PRO A 374 -3.98 -46.16 11.88
CA PRO A 374 -5.24 -46.62 12.46
C PRO A 374 -4.96 -47.49 13.70
N LEU A 375 -5.35 -47.01 14.88
CA LEU A 375 -5.37 -47.86 16.08
C LEU A 375 -6.56 -48.84 15.99
N THR A 376 -6.28 -50.10 16.30
CA THR A 376 -7.19 -51.23 16.12
C THR A 376 -8.40 -51.20 17.07
N SER A 377 -9.60 -51.30 16.53
CA SER A 377 -10.76 -51.83 17.27
C SER A 377 -10.92 -53.32 16.95
N LEU A 378 -10.24 -54.17 17.73
CA LEU A 378 -10.46 -55.62 17.67
C LEU A 378 -11.64 -55.98 18.58
N ASP A 379 -12.82 -56.12 17.98
CA ASP A 379 -14.05 -56.45 18.70
C ASP A 379 -13.99 -57.92 19.17
N ASN A 380 -13.73 -58.13 20.46
CA ASN A 380 -13.44 -59.44 21.02
C ASN A 380 -14.70 -60.09 21.62
N THR A 381 -15.70 -60.36 20.77
CA THR A 381 -16.90 -61.11 21.20
C THR A 381 -16.56 -62.59 21.36
N SER A 382 -16.55 -63.04 22.61
CA SER A 382 -16.16 -64.39 23.02
C SER A 382 -17.16 -65.49 22.58
N GLN A 383 -16.97 -66.05 21.38
CA GLN A 383 -17.58 -67.32 20.97
C GLN A 383 -16.75 -68.52 21.43
N VAL A 384 -17.10 -69.11 22.58
CA VAL A 384 -16.61 -70.44 22.97
C VAL A 384 -17.76 -71.26 23.60
N SER A 385 -17.85 -72.53 23.18
CA SER A 385 -18.65 -73.63 23.79
C SER A 385 -20.17 -73.68 23.57
N ARG A 386 -20.58 -74.24 22.41
CA ARG A 386 -21.52 -75.37 22.41
C ARG A 386 -21.43 -76.26 21.15
N LEU A 387 -20.56 -77.27 21.19
CA LEU A 387 -20.58 -78.42 20.26
C LEU A 387 -20.37 -79.73 21.03
N TYR A 388 -21.48 -80.38 21.41
CA TYR A 388 -21.54 -81.82 21.65
C TYR A 388 -22.96 -82.30 21.34
N ALA A 389 -23.11 -82.99 20.21
CA ALA A 389 -24.36 -83.64 19.80
C ALA A 389 -24.03 -84.83 18.89
N LYS A 390 -23.63 -85.95 19.51
CA LYS A 390 -23.70 -87.31 18.94
C LYS A 390 -23.33 -88.34 20.01
N HIS A 391 -24.33 -88.90 20.67
CA HIS A 391 -24.59 -90.34 20.71
C HIS A 391 -25.99 -90.59 21.27
#